data_AF-A0A562PI97-F1
#
_entry.id   AF-A0A562PI97-F1
#
_cell.length_a   1.000
_cell.length_b   1.000
_cell.length_c   1.000
_cell.angle_alpha   90.00
_cell.angle_beta   90.00
_cell.angle_gamma   90.00
#
_symmetry.space_group_name_H-M   'P 1'
#
loop_
_entity.id
_entity.type
_entity.pdbx_description
1 polymer ?
#
loop_
_entity_poly.entity_id
_entity_poly.type
_entity_poly.pdbx_seq_one_letter_code
_entity_poly.pdbx_strand_id
1 'polypeptide(L)'
;MPIYVQHEVLGRIPDVFNAEAIWQAPGLALFARRPLLRDLLERCPREHRGRAATRCFAHVTLRLPQEDVDDDYHLTRGNRARELADTLATLHQKDFGDLLGADQVRYHVTGADDLQPGEIEVRFGHAVYLPAPDEKVLFHVSASSDSAVWKPVCPVYPNQRLAVIDESTAPFWPFGSHGTLLLINEGPDAQPVLQVRPKDALDCRLDERLGYYVITRKHDPQGKRLLLKVARSGSAAKAPPAPAAMPAPPAVWQPRAARPAAHVPAIAPDEATAVPLAPSRPAFRPEGSDATFAPGARQRMTLAAIALPRLSRYRSTGATSLSVPFDQTLTLSAAGDAALTFVVEADDTLHAVTPAGRERIDVPAAFAPAGERSIKLAQVPPQMAERYAALVMLPVPIAAPVTQGSFGRGSAALATLRVLDVPRLLGRDDATVPASPDRIGLSRTAFAFEASAQGLTVTRQSATQALYHLDAQLRFIGTIGGALDEDKPFVLPPGHHIVAGHYVLRFDA
;
A
#
# COMPACT_ATOMS: atom_id res chain seq x y z
N MET A 1 33.60 6.46 -5.95
CA MET A 1 32.29 5.87 -6.34
C MET A 1 31.97 6.31 -7.76
N PRO A 2 31.21 5.53 -8.56
CA PRO A 2 30.73 6.03 -9.84
C PRO A 2 29.91 7.30 -9.59
N ILE A 3 30.25 8.38 -10.28
CA ILE A 3 29.49 9.63 -10.23
C ILE A 3 28.33 9.47 -11.22
N TYR A 4 27.11 9.32 -10.70
CA TYR A 4 25.91 9.14 -11.54
C TYR A 4 25.42 10.46 -12.15
N VAL A 5 25.70 11.56 -11.45
CA VAL A 5 25.47 12.94 -11.87
C VAL A 5 26.73 13.73 -11.54
N GLN A 6 27.39 14.25 -12.56
CA GLN A 6 28.42 15.28 -12.43
C GLN A 6 27.71 16.61 -12.15
N HIS A 7 28.21 17.33 -11.16
CA HIS A 7 27.82 18.72 -10.90
C HIS A 7 29.08 19.57 -10.87
N GLU A 8 29.04 20.74 -11.50
CA GLU A 8 30.12 21.73 -11.42
C GLU A 8 29.51 23.13 -11.44
N VAL A 9 30.00 24.03 -10.58
CA VAL A 9 29.62 25.44 -10.60
C VAL A 9 30.65 26.23 -11.39
N LEU A 10 30.24 26.72 -12.56
CA LEU A 10 30.97 27.69 -13.35
C LEU A 10 30.73 29.07 -12.76
N GLY A 11 31.76 29.93 -12.70
CA GLY A 11 31.62 31.27 -12.14
C GLY A 11 32.38 32.32 -12.93
N ARG A 12 32.07 33.60 -12.66
CA ARG A 12 32.57 34.77 -13.39
C ARG A 12 32.08 34.83 -14.83
N ILE A 13 30.84 34.39 -15.05
CA ILE A 13 30.19 34.50 -16.36
C ILE A 13 29.50 35.86 -16.40
N PRO A 14 29.96 36.82 -17.24
CA PRO A 14 29.42 38.18 -17.24
C PRO A 14 27.94 38.26 -17.61
N ASP A 15 27.50 37.35 -18.49
CA ASP A 15 26.09 37.18 -18.85
C ASP A 15 25.77 35.68 -18.83
N VAL A 16 24.94 35.26 -17.86
CA VAL A 16 24.57 33.85 -17.67
C VAL A 16 23.71 33.28 -18.80
N PHE A 17 23.24 34.13 -19.73
CA PHE A 17 22.55 33.72 -20.94
C PHE A 17 23.44 33.68 -22.19
N ASN A 18 24.73 34.03 -22.06
CA ASN A 18 25.67 33.99 -23.17
C ASN A 18 26.23 32.56 -23.34
N ALA A 19 25.69 31.83 -24.31
CA ALA A 19 26.09 30.46 -24.63
C ALA A 19 27.58 30.30 -24.94
N GLU A 20 28.19 31.26 -25.65
CA GLU A 20 29.62 31.19 -26.00
C GLU A 20 30.50 31.33 -24.76
N ALA A 21 30.15 32.26 -23.86
CA ALA A 21 30.87 32.45 -22.60
C ALA A 21 30.83 31.20 -21.69
N ILE A 22 29.76 30.42 -21.77
CA ILE A 22 29.58 29.15 -21.05
C ILE A 22 30.32 28.01 -21.75
N TRP A 23 30.25 27.95 -23.09
CA TRP A 23 30.77 26.87 -23.89
C TRP A 23 32.30 26.88 -23.97
N GLN A 24 32.89 27.97 -24.44
CA GLN A 24 34.33 28.13 -24.63
C GLN A 24 34.71 29.62 -24.70
N ALA A 25 35.70 30.05 -23.92
CA ALA A 25 36.12 31.44 -23.91
C ALA A 25 36.72 31.86 -25.28
N PRO A 26 36.25 32.95 -25.90
CA PRO A 26 36.78 33.43 -27.16
C PRO A 26 38.16 34.08 -26.95
N GLY A 27 39.20 33.44 -27.50
CA GLY A 27 40.55 34.00 -27.61
C GLY A 27 41.37 34.06 -26.31
N LEU A 28 42.58 33.47 -26.32
CA LEU A 28 43.63 33.58 -25.29
C LEU A 28 43.32 32.99 -23.89
N ALA A 29 42.43 32.01 -23.77
CA ALA A 29 42.09 31.34 -22.50
C ALA A 29 43.15 30.36 -21.96
N LEU A 30 44.41 30.44 -22.40
CA LEU A 30 45.53 29.67 -21.80
C LEU A 30 45.78 30.04 -20.32
N PHE A 31 45.14 31.11 -19.82
CA PHE A 31 45.29 31.60 -18.43
C PHE A 31 44.03 31.44 -17.57
N ALA A 32 42.89 31.02 -18.13
CA ALA A 32 41.67 30.77 -17.35
C ALA A 32 41.78 29.39 -16.67
N ARG A 33 42.10 29.37 -15.37
CA ARG A 33 42.29 28.12 -14.60
C ARG A 33 40.99 27.33 -14.33
N ARG A 34 39.82 27.79 -14.77
CA ARG A 34 38.53 27.14 -14.48
C ARG A 34 37.97 26.45 -15.72
N PRO A 35 37.50 25.20 -15.61
CA PRO A 35 36.95 24.47 -16.74
C PRO A 35 35.65 25.13 -17.22
N LEU A 36 35.44 25.20 -18.53
CA LEU A 36 34.16 25.60 -19.14
C LEU A 36 33.33 24.37 -19.49
N LEU A 37 32.09 24.56 -19.96
CA LEU A 37 31.19 23.45 -20.25
C LEU A 37 31.78 22.45 -21.27
N ARG A 38 32.41 22.95 -22.33
CA ARG A 38 33.09 22.11 -23.33
C ARG A 38 34.21 21.27 -22.69
N ASP A 39 35.03 21.88 -21.84
CA ASP A 39 36.12 21.19 -21.14
C ASP A 39 35.59 20.11 -20.18
N LEU A 40 34.46 20.37 -19.51
CA LEU A 40 33.83 19.40 -18.61
C LEU A 40 33.33 18.18 -19.37
N LEU A 41 32.66 18.38 -20.51
CA LEU A 41 32.17 17.29 -21.36
C LEU A 41 33.31 16.47 -21.96
N GLU A 42 34.41 17.13 -22.36
CA GLU A 42 35.60 16.46 -22.90
C GLU A 42 36.32 15.62 -21.85
N ARG A 43 36.42 16.10 -20.61
CA ARG A 43 37.11 15.41 -19.50
C ARG A 43 36.28 14.31 -18.84
N CYS A 44 34.96 14.37 -18.99
CA CYS A 44 34.02 13.43 -18.39
C CYS A 44 33.17 12.73 -19.46
N PRO A 45 33.77 11.99 -20.41
CA PRO A 45 33.00 11.32 -21.44
C PRO A 45 32.19 10.18 -20.84
N ARG A 46 31.06 9.88 -21.48
CA ARG A 46 30.11 8.84 -21.06
C ARG A 46 30.72 7.45 -21.13
N GLU A 47 31.51 7.18 -22.16
CA GLU A 47 32.20 5.90 -22.34
C GLU A 47 33.64 6.12 -22.78
N HIS A 48 34.53 5.28 -22.28
CA HIS A 48 35.93 5.22 -22.67
C HIS A 48 36.25 3.89 -23.32
N ARG A 49 37.07 3.90 -24.37
CA ARG A 49 37.74 2.72 -24.91
C ARG A 49 39.24 2.90 -24.75
N GLY A 50 39.80 2.33 -23.68
CA GLY A 50 41.17 2.62 -23.28
C GLY A 50 41.30 4.07 -22.79
N ARG A 51 42.15 4.86 -23.44
CA ARG A 51 42.34 6.29 -23.13
C ARG A 51 41.51 7.24 -24.00
N ALA A 52 40.79 6.73 -25.01
CA ALA A 52 39.99 7.54 -25.91
C ALA A 52 38.52 7.60 -25.45
N ALA A 53 37.94 8.80 -25.49
CA ALA A 53 36.50 8.99 -25.35
C ALA A 53 35.78 8.38 -26.55
N THR A 54 34.73 7.58 -26.30
CA THR A 54 33.92 6.98 -27.37
C THR A 54 32.48 7.44 -27.36
N ARG A 55 31.98 8.00 -26.25
CA ARG A 55 30.67 8.64 -26.20
C ARG A 55 30.68 9.89 -25.32
N CYS A 56 29.93 10.91 -25.72
CA CYS A 56 29.64 12.11 -24.92
C CYS A 56 28.26 12.00 -24.23
N PHE A 57 28.02 12.78 -23.19
CA PHE A 57 26.68 12.94 -22.60
C PHE A 57 25.88 13.94 -23.42
N ALA A 58 24.68 13.57 -23.89
CA ALA A 58 23.85 14.42 -24.72
C ALA A 58 22.87 15.32 -23.92
N HIS A 59 22.62 15.01 -22.65
CA HIS A 59 21.64 15.69 -21.82
C HIS A 59 22.33 16.49 -20.71
N VAL A 60 22.00 17.78 -20.63
CA VAL A 60 22.60 18.70 -19.66
C VAL A 60 21.52 19.59 -19.04
N THR A 61 21.51 19.69 -17.71
CA THR A 61 20.72 20.68 -16.98
C THR A 61 21.62 21.82 -16.54
N LEU A 62 21.19 23.06 -16.79
CA LEU A 62 21.83 24.28 -16.35
C LEU A 62 20.95 24.93 -15.28
N ARG A 63 21.52 25.19 -14.12
CA ARG A 63 20.86 26.02 -13.10
C ARG A 63 21.49 27.40 -13.13
N LEU A 64 20.66 28.41 -13.31
CA LEU A 64 21.03 29.82 -13.27
C LEU A 64 20.52 30.44 -11.96
N PRO A 65 21.04 31.59 -11.53
CA PRO A 65 20.48 32.30 -10.38
C PRO A 65 18.98 32.56 -10.57
N GLN A 66 18.18 32.32 -9.54
CA GLN A 66 16.72 32.43 -9.63
C GLN A 66 16.28 33.83 -10.09
N GLU A 67 16.95 34.88 -9.61
CA GLU A 67 16.67 36.28 -9.99
C GLU A 67 16.83 36.51 -11.50
N ASP A 68 17.90 35.99 -12.13
CA ASP A 68 18.14 36.12 -13.57
C ASP A 68 17.05 35.41 -14.41
N VAL A 69 16.55 34.26 -13.93
CA VAL A 69 15.50 33.49 -14.60
C VAL A 69 14.14 34.18 -14.45
N ASP A 70 13.84 34.72 -13.27
CA ASP A 70 12.62 35.48 -13.02
C ASP A 70 12.60 36.77 -13.87
N ASP A 71 13.72 37.48 -13.96
CA ASP A 71 13.88 38.64 -14.83
C ASP A 71 13.69 38.29 -16.31
N ASP A 72 14.27 37.18 -16.79
CA ASP A 72 14.05 36.70 -18.15
C ASP A 72 12.57 36.34 -18.41
N TYR A 73 11.92 35.73 -17.41
CA TYR A 73 10.50 35.42 -17.48
C TYR A 73 9.63 36.68 -17.54
N HIS A 74 9.92 37.68 -16.71
CA HIS A 74 9.17 38.93 -16.66
C HIS A 74 9.40 39.84 -17.88
N LEU A 75 10.63 39.92 -18.37
CA LEU A 75 11.01 40.85 -19.43
C LEU A 75 10.85 40.24 -20.84
N THR A 76 11.17 38.95 -21.00
CA THR A 76 11.20 38.31 -22.34
C THR A 76 10.33 37.05 -22.45
N ARG A 77 9.61 36.67 -21.39
CA ARG A 77 8.84 35.42 -21.32
C ARG A 77 9.74 34.19 -21.51
N GLY A 78 10.90 34.20 -20.86
CA GLY A 78 11.83 33.07 -20.86
C GLY A 78 12.49 32.84 -22.22
N ASN A 79 12.60 33.87 -23.06
CA ASN A 79 13.17 33.72 -24.40
C ASN A 79 14.68 33.51 -24.34
N ARG A 80 15.39 34.20 -23.44
CA ARG A 80 16.85 34.06 -23.32
C ARG A 80 17.23 32.67 -22.82
N ALA A 81 16.48 32.11 -21.88
CA ALA A 81 16.67 30.73 -21.43
C ALA A 81 16.49 29.69 -22.56
N ARG A 82 15.49 29.90 -23.44
CA ARG A 82 15.26 29.03 -24.60
C ARG A 82 16.37 29.16 -25.64
N GLU A 83 16.74 30.39 -25.99
CA GLU A 83 17.83 30.68 -26.93
C GLU A 83 19.18 30.13 -26.43
N LEU A 84 19.45 30.24 -25.13
CA LEU A 84 20.61 29.64 -24.48
C LEU A 84 20.65 28.12 -24.69
N ALA A 85 19.53 27.43 -24.41
CA ALA A 85 19.43 25.98 -24.57
C ALA A 85 19.66 25.54 -26.03
N ASP A 86 19.04 26.23 -26.99
CA ASP A 86 19.16 25.92 -28.42
C ASP A 86 20.57 26.19 -28.97
N THR A 87 21.18 27.30 -28.55
CA THR A 87 22.53 27.67 -28.95
C THR A 87 23.56 26.70 -28.39
N LEU A 88 23.44 26.32 -27.12
CA LEU A 88 24.31 25.30 -26.51
C LEU A 88 24.12 23.93 -27.14
N ALA A 89 22.89 23.53 -27.48
CA ALA A 89 22.64 22.29 -28.21
C ALA A 89 23.34 22.28 -29.57
N THR A 90 23.30 23.41 -30.29
CA THR A 90 23.97 23.58 -31.59
C THR A 90 25.49 23.49 -31.46
N LEU A 91 26.08 24.18 -30.47
CA LEU A 91 27.52 24.13 -30.20
C LEU A 91 27.99 22.72 -29.80
N HIS A 92 27.21 22.04 -28.96
CA HIS A 92 27.47 20.67 -28.55
C HIS A 92 27.43 19.70 -29.73
N GLN A 93 26.39 19.79 -30.58
CA GLN A 93 26.28 18.96 -31.77
C GLN A 93 27.43 19.21 -32.75
N LYS A 94 27.89 20.46 -32.87
CA LYS A 94 29.01 20.84 -33.72
C LYS A 94 30.33 20.24 -33.23
N ASP A 95 30.63 20.34 -31.94
CA ASP A 95 31.95 19.95 -31.41
C ASP A 95 32.06 18.46 -31.05
N PHE A 96 30.95 17.84 -30.64
CA PHE A 96 30.92 16.43 -30.19
C PHE A 96 30.02 15.53 -31.04
N GLY A 97 29.56 15.99 -32.21
CA GLY A 97 28.66 15.25 -33.12
C GLY A 97 29.04 13.79 -33.32
N ASP A 98 30.33 13.54 -33.57
CA ASP A 98 30.87 12.19 -33.82
C ASP A 98 30.81 11.27 -32.60
N LEU A 99 30.70 11.84 -31.38
CA LEU A 99 30.68 11.12 -30.11
C LEU A 99 29.27 10.94 -29.53
N LEU A 100 28.23 11.50 -30.15
CA LEU A 100 26.84 11.41 -29.67
C LEU A 100 26.13 10.14 -30.17
N GLY A 101 26.57 9.57 -31.29
CA GLY A 101 25.93 8.39 -31.88
C GLY A 101 24.48 8.70 -32.31
N ALA A 102 23.51 8.03 -31.70
CA ALA A 102 22.08 8.22 -31.97
C ALA A 102 21.39 9.13 -30.94
N ASP A 103 22.11 9.61 -29.92
CA ASP A 103 21.54 10.43 -28.86
C ASP A 103 21.32 11.86 -29.38
N GLN A 104 20.17 12.45 -29.03
CA GLN A 104 19.86 13.84 -29.34
C GLN A 104 20.34 14.75 -28.22
N VAL A 105 21.02 15.84 -28.58
CA VAL A 105 21.45 16.84 -27.60
C VAL A 105 20.26 17.61 -27.06
N ARG A 106 20.17 17.70 -25.73
CA ARG A 106 19.10 18.44 -25.05
C ARG A 106 19.66 19.21 -23.86
N TYR A 107 19.17 20.43 -23.71
CA TYR A 107 19.47 21.32 -22.62
C TYR A 107 18.20 21.68 -21.87
N HIS A 108 18.29 21.76 -20.55
CA HIS A 108 17.21 22.28 -19.72
C HIS A 108 17.76 23.35 -18.80
N VAL A 109 17.16 24.54 -18.83
CA VAL A 109 17.55 25.68 -18.01
C VAL A 109 16.52 25.87 -16.90
N THR A 110 16.99 25.96 -15.66
CA THR A 110 16.16 26.14 -14.45
C THR A 110 16.76 27.19 -13.53
N GLY A 111 15.94 27.83 -12.69
CA GLY A 111 16.41 28.73 -11.65
C GLY A 111 16.90 28.00 -10.39
N ALA A 112 17.69 28.70 -9.59
CA ALA A 112 18.28 28.21 -8.35
C ALA A 112 18.53 29.35 -7.35
N ASP A 113 18.04 29.19 -6.13
CA ASP A 113 18.20 30.17 -5.05
C ASP A 113 19.58 30.11 -4.38
N ASP A 114 20.33 29.02 -4.61
CA ASP A 114 21.63 28.73 -3.99
C ASP A 114 22.83 29.26 -4.80
N LEU A 115 22.62 29.90 -5.96
CA LEU A 115 23.68 30.40 -6.85
C LEU A 115 23.88 31.92 -6.73
N GLN A 116 25.15 32.35 -6.76
CA GLN A 116 25.48 33.77 -6.77
C GLN A 116 25.37 34.36 -8.19
N PRO A 117 25.23 35.70 -8.32
CA PRO A 117 25.24 36.35 -9.64
C PRO A 117 26.50 36.01 -10.44
N GLY A 118 26.30 35.62 -11.71
CA GLY A 118 27.38 35.20 -12.60
C GLY A 118 27.93 33.79 -12.33
N GLU A 119 27.25 33.00 -11.50
CA GLU A 119 27.47 31.57 -11.32
C GLU A 119 26.41 30.74 -12.04
N ILE A 120 26.81 29.59 -12.59
CA ILE A 120 25.94 28.63 -13.26
C ILE A 120 26.33 27.23 -12.79
N GLU A 121 25.35 26.46 -12.34
CA GLU A 121 25.58 25.04 -12.07
C GLU A 121 25.26 24.21 -13.31
N VAL A 122 26.21 23.37 -13.72
CA VAL A 122 26.03 22.41 -14.81
C VAL A 122 25.85 21.03 -14.21
N ARG A 123 24.80 20.32 -14.63
CA ARG A 123 24.54 18.92 -14.28
C ARG A 123 24.43 18.05 -15.51
N PHE A 124 25.21 16.98 -15.57
CA PHE A 124 25.14 15.97 -16.63
C PHE A 124 25.59 14.61 -16.07
N GLY A 125 25.26 13.51 -16.75
CA GLY A 125 25.67 12.18 -16.31
C GLY A 125 24.67 11.11 -16.69
N HIS A 126 24.89 9.89 -16.21
CA HIS A 126 24.04 8.74 -16.54
C HIS A 126 22.61 8.85 -16.00
N ALA A 127 22.41 9.58 -14.91
CA ALA A 127 21.08 9.79 -14.32
C ALA A 127 20.41 11.11 -14.76
N VAL A 128 21.10 11.94 -15.55
CA VAL A 128 20.51 13.15 -16.14
C VAL A 128 19.82 12.78 -17.44
N TYR A 129 18.50 12.89 -17.46
CA TYR A 129 17.69 12.55 -18.62
C TYR A 129 16.66 13.63 -18.91
N LEU A 130 16.67 14.13 -20.15
CA LEU A 130 15.70 15.11 -20.63
C LEU A 130 14.82 14.43 -21.69
N PRO A 131 13.51 14.24 -21.43
CA PRO A 131 12.62 13.54 -22.35
C PRO A 131 12.40 14.30 -23.65
N ALA A 132 12.03 13.60 -24.71
CA ALA A 132 11.61 14.25 -25.95
C ALA A 132 10.25 14.94 -25.73
N PRO A 133 9.90 15.98 -26.50
CA PRO A 133 8.61 16.67 -26.35
C PRO A 133 7.38 15.74 -26.44
N ASP A 134 7.48 14.65 -27.21
CA ASP A 134 6.44 13.65 -27.42
C ASP A 134 6.69 12.33 -26.67
N GLU A 135 7.76 12.25 -25.88
CA GLU A 135 8.11 11.05 -25.14
C GLU A 135 7.17 10.87 -23.94
N LYS A 136 6.46 9.75 -23.94
CA LYS A 136 5.50 9.43 -22.88
C LYS A 136 6.21 8.83 -21.67
N VAL A 137 5.75 9.22 -20.47
CA VAL A 137 6.19 8.60 -19.23
C VAL A 137 5.89 7.10 -19.28
N LEU A 138 6.89 6.27 -18.99
CA LEU A 138 6.76 4.82 -18.95
C LEU A 138 6.42 4.33 -17.54
N PHE A 139 7.06 4.90 -16.51
CA PHE A 139 6.76 4.59 -15.11
C PHE A 139 6.60 5.85 -14.28
N HIS A 140 5.69 5.80 -13.31
CA HIS A 140 5.58 6.77 -12.23
C HIS A 140 6.17 6.17 -10.96
N VAL A 141 7.09 6.89 -10.34
CA VAL A 141 7.66 6.53 -9.05
C VAL A 141 7.00 7.38 -7.97
N SER A 142 6.52 6.74 -6.91
CA SER A 142 5.98 7.43 -5.74
C SER A 142 6.55 6.87 -4.45
N ALA A 143 6.59 7.71 -3.42
CA ALA A 143 7.11 7.39 -2.10
C ALA A 143 6.04 7.59 -1.02
N SER A 144 6.12 6.76 0.03
CA SER A 144 5.24 6.82 1.19
C SER A 144 6.02 6.42 2.45
N SER A 145 5.63 6.94 3.61
CA SER A 145 6.12 6.45 4.91
C SER A 145 5.22 5.38 5.53
N ASP A 146 3.94 5.35 5.15
CA ASP A 146 2.86 4.66 5.86
C ASP A 146 1.98 3.77 4.97
N SER A 147 2.29 3.67 3.68
CA SER A 147 1.55 2.94 2.62
C SER A 147 0.15 3.46 2.30
N ALA A 148 -0.27 4.54 2.95
CA ALA A 148 -1.57 5.15 2.78
C ALA A 148 -1.50 6.40 1.93
N VAL A 149 -0.50 7.25 2.19
CA VAL A 149 -0.29 8.52 1.48
C VAL A 149 0.94 8.40 0.58
N TRP A 150 0.74 8.54 -0.72
CA TRP A 150 1.75 8.42 -1.76
C TRP A 150 2.02 9.77 -2.41
N LYS A 151 3.29 10.19 -2.40
CA LYS A 151 3.73 11.41 -3.06
C LYS A 151 4.60 11.07 -4.28
N PRO A 152 4.46 11.80 -5.40
CA PRO A 152 5.29 11.59 -6.58
C PRO A 152 6.77 11.87 -6.25
N VAL A 153 7.66 11.06 -6.83
CA VAL A 153 9.13 11.21 -6.75
C VAL A 153 9.63 11.68 -8.12
N CYS A 154 9.52 10.83 -9.14
CA CYS A 154 9.93 11.17 -10.49
C CYS A 154 9.20 10.31 -11.54
N PRO A 155 9.03 10.82 -12.77
CA PRO A 155 8.72 9.98 -13.92
C PRO A 155 9.99 9.22 -14.40
N VAL A 156 9.78 8.10 -15.08
CA VAL A 156 10.82 7.38 -15.83
C VAL A 156 10.35 7.18 -17.26
N TYR A 157 11.23 7.47 -18.22
CA TYR A 157 10.94 7.42 -19.66
C TYR A 157 11.58 6.19 -20.33
N PRO A 158 11.07 5.74 -21.50
CA PRO A 158 11.57 4.55 -22.19
C PRO A 158 13.08 4.51 -22.40
N ASN A 159 13.69 5.64 -22.81
CA ASN A 159 15.14 5.69 -23.06
C ASN A 159 15.97 6.16 -21.86
N GLN A 160 15.31 6.47 -20.74
CA GLN A 160 15.99 6.79 -19.49
C GLN A 160 16.48 5.50 -18.84
N ARG A 161 17.79 5.25 -18.87
CA ARG A 161 18.38 4.03 -18.28
C ARG A 161 18.50 4.05 -16.76
N LEU A 162 18.65 5.24 -16.17
CA LEU A 162 18.96 5.39 -14.76
C LEU A 162 18.21 6.58 -14.16
N ALA A 163 17.68 6.39 -12.96
CA ALA A 163 17.17 7.45 -12.09
C ALA A 163 17.83 7.34 -10.72
N VAL A 164 18.19 8.50 -10.15
CA VAL A 164 18.74 8.61 -8.80
C VAL A 164 17.64 9.13 -7.88
N ILE A 165 17.44 8.47 -6.75
CA ILE A 165 16.43 8.82 -5.74
C ILE A 165 17.13 8.92 -4.38
N ASP A 166 17.04 10.10 -3.77
CA ASP A 166 17.74 10.49 -2.55
C ASP A 166 16.91 11.51 -1.74
N GLU A 167 17.52 12.12 -0.72
CA GLU A 167 16.89 13.13 0.12
C GLU A 167 16.38 14.36 -0.65
N SER A 168 17.02 14.71 -1.78
CA SER A 168 16.64 15.89 -2.57
C SER A 168 15.43 15.64 -3.47
N THR A 169 15.18 14.37 -3.82
CA THR A 169 14.18 13.97 -4.81
C THR A 169 13.00 13.24 -4.20
N ALA A 170 13.20 12.49 -3.12
CA ALA A 170 12.16 11.69 -2.49
C ALA A 170 11.55 12.38 -1.26
N PRO A 171 10.22 12.58 -1.24
CA PRO A 171 9.54 12.97 0.00
C PRO A 171 9.67 11.85 1.04
N PHE A 172 9.64 12.25 2.32
CA PHE A 172 9.70 11.35 3.48
C PHE A 172 11.02 10.58 3.66
N TRP A 173 12.10 11.00 3.00
CA TRP A 173 13.41 10.37 3.12
C TRP A 173 13.92 10.37 4.58
N PRO A 174 14.03 9.20 5.26
CA PRO A 174 14.41 9.16 6.68
C PRO A 174 15.89 8.81 6.91
N PHE A 175 16.67 8.68 5.84
CA PHE A 175 18.03 8.13 5.90
C PHE A 175 19.13 9.21 5.89
N GLY A 176 18.78 10.49 5.75
CA GLY A 176 19.77 11.55 5.51
C GLY A 176 20.72 11.18 4.37
N SER A 177 22.00 11.50 4.50
CA SER A 177 23.04 11.21 3.51
C SER A 177 23.61 9.78 3.54
N HIS A 178 23.02 8.85 4.30
CA HIS A 178 23.57 7.50 4.47
C HIS A 178 23.52 6.63 3.21
N GLY A 179 22.65 6.94 2.25
CA GLY A 179 22.55 6.19 1.00
C GLY A 179 21.69 6.89 -0.03
N THR A 180 21.57 6.24 -1.18
CA THR A 180 20.84 6.67 -2.37
C THR A 180 20.28 5.44 -3.05
N LEU A 181 19.12 5.56 -3.67
CA LEU A 181 18.52 4.52 -4.48
C LEU A 181 18.78 4.79 -5.97
N LEU A 182 19.13 3.75 -6.70
CA LEU A 182 19.25 3.75 -8.14
C LEU A 182 18.12 2.93 -8.73
N LEU A 183 17.33 3.56 -9.58
CA LEU A 183 16.32 2.89 -10.37
C LEU A 183 16.89 2.64 -11.76
N ILE A 184 17.12 1.38 -12.10
CA ILE A 184 17.72 0.95 -13.37
C ILE A 184 16.60 0.49 -14.29
N ASN A 185 16.50 1.11 -15.46
CA ASN A 185 15.54 0.78 -16.50
C ASN A 185 16.30 0.19 -17.70
N GLU A 186 16.16 -1.11 -17.91
CA GLU A 186 16.81 -1.85 -19.01
C GLU A 186 16.07 -1.69 -20.35
N GLY A 187 14.93 -1.00 -20.38
CA GLY A 187 14.19 -0.71 -21.60
C GLY A 187 12.66 -0.78 -21.41
N PRO A 188 11.89 -0.49 -22.47
CA PRO A 188 10.44 -0.34 -22.40
C PRO A 188 9.69 -1.60 -21.94
N ASP A 189 10.24 -2.77 -22.20
CA ASP A 189 9.61 -4.05 -21.89
C ASP A 189 10.09 -4.66 -20.57
N ALA A 190 11.11 -4.07 -19.94
CA ALA A 190 11.68 -4.55 -18.69
C ALA A 190 11.02 -3.85 -17.48
N GLN A 191 10.92 -4.57 -16.36
CA GLN A 191 10.54 -3.95 -15.09
C GLN A 191 11.78 -3.28 -14.47
N PRO A 192 11.68 -2.03 -14.00
CA PRO A 192 12.81 -1.35 -13.38
C PRO A 192 13.31 -2.07 -12.13
N VAL A 193 14.62 -2.12 -11.98
CA VAL A 193 15.30 -2.74 -10.83
C VAL A 193 15.82 -1.65 -9.90
N LEU A 194 15.48 -1.77 -8.62
CA LEU A 194 15.94 -0.84 -7.58
C LEU A 194 17.23 -1.36 -6.93
N GLN A 195 18.25 -0.52 -6.80
CA GLN A 195 19.51 -0.84 -6.14
C GLN A 195 19.91 0.23 -5.13
N VAL A 196 20.54 -0.18 -4.03
CA VAL A 196 21.05 0.75 -3.01
C VAL A 196 22.52 1.10 -3.28
N ARG A 197 22.89 2.36 -3.06
CA ARG A 197 24.27 2.86 -3.07
C ARG A 197 24.57 3.74 -1.85
N PRO A 198 25.74 3.60 -1.20
CA PRO A 198 26.70 2.51 -1.33
C PRO A 198 26.06 1.13 -1.13
N LYS A 199 26.67 0.08 -1.66
CA LYS A 199 26.15 -1.28 -1.47
C LYS A 199 26.02 -1.54 0.02
N ASP A 200 24.90 -2.15 0.43
CA ASP A 200 24.61 -2.50 1.82
C ASP A 200 24.42 -1.31 2.79
N ALA A 201 24.27 -0.07 2.29
CA ALA A 201 24.00 1.09 3.13
C ALA A 201 22.58 1.10 3.73
N LEU A 202 21.60 0.59 2.98
CA LEU A 202 20.20 0.45 3.34
C LEU A 202 19.75 -0.97 3.00
N ASP A 203 18.77 -1.48 3.74
CA ASP A 203 18.06 -2.69 3.36
C ASP A 203 16.90 -2.33 2.43
N CYS A 204 16.74 -3.05 1.33
CA CYS A 204 15.76 -2.76 0.30
C CYS A 204 15.17 -4.07 -0.22
N ARG A 205 13.88 -4.30 0.07
CA ARG A 205 13.16 -5.52 -0.29
C ARG A 205 11.87 -5.20 -1.04
N LEU A 206 11.54 -5.96 -2.07
CA LEU A 206 10.22 -5.88 -2.71
C LEU A 206 9.22 -6.69 -1.89
N ASP A 207 8.13 -6.08 -1.45
CA ASP A 207 6.97 -6.81 -0.92
C ASP A 207 6.01 -7.09 -2.08
N GLU A 208 6.11 -8.27 -2.69
CA GLU A 208 5.28 -8.66 -3.86
C GLU A 208 3.78 -8.63 -3.55
N ARG A 209 3.40 -8.88 -2.29
CA ARG A 209 2.00 -8.90 -1.86
C ARG A 209 1.42 -7.49 -1.82
N LEU A 210 2.23 -6.49 -1.50
CA LEU A 210 1.82 -5.09 -1.41
C LEU A 210 2.20 -4.26 -2.65
N GLY A 211 3.08 -4.79 -3.51
CA GLY A 211 3.43 -4.20 -4.79
C GLY A 211 4.37 -2.99 -4.71
N TYR A 212 5.14 -2.86 -3.63
CA TYR A 212 6.11 -1.78 -3.44
C TYR A 212 7.37 -2.25 -2.71
N TYR A 213 8.45 -1.50 -2.87
CA TYR A 213 9.69 -1.71 -2.15
C TYR A 213 9.60 -1.14 -0.74
N VAL A 214 10.15 -1.85 0.23
CA VAL A 214 10.33 -1.41 1.62
C VAL A 214 11.82 -1.17 1.82
N ILE A 215 12.17 0.08 2.14
CA ILE A 215 13.54 0.50 2.40
C ILE A 215 13.67 0.87 3.88
N THR A 216 14.69 0.34 4.55
CA THR A 216 14.98 0.59 5.97
C THR A 216 16.47 0.81 6.19
N ARG A 217 16.85 1.39 7.34
CA ARG A 217 18.25 1.42 7.74
C ARG A 217 18.71 0.02 8.12
N LYS A 218 19.93 -0.33 7.71
CA LYS A 218 20.55 -1.58 8.12
C LYS A 218 20.68 -1.61 9.65
N HIS A 219 20.30 -2.73 10.26
CA HIS A 219 20.22 -2.94 11.72
C HIS A 219 19.09 -2.20 12.46
N ASP A 220 18.18 -1.54 11.75
CA ASP A 220 16.98 -0.94 12.34
C ASP A 220 15.73 -1.20 11.48
N PRO A 221 15.30 -2.49 11.37
CA PRO A 221 14.15 -2.87 10.53
C PRO A 221 12.81 -2.39 11.10
N GLN A 222 12.75 -2.06 12.40
CA GLN A 222 11.58 -1.47 13.06
C GLN A 222 11.60 0.06 13.09
N GLY A 223 12.70 0.67 12.63
CA GLY A 223 12.86 2.11 12.56
C GLY A 223 12.06 2.77 11.44
N LYS A 224 12.39 4.04 11.19
CA LYS A 224 11.79 4.79 10.07
C LYS A 224 12.12 4.12 8.75
N ARG A 225 11.11 4.04 7.89
CA ARG A 225 11.22 3.41 6.58
C ARG A 225 10.73 4.33 5.46
N LEU A 226 11.14 4.00 4.25
CA LEU A 226 10.62 4.58 3.03
C LEU A 226 9.99 3.45 2.21
N LEU A 227 8.78 3.67 1.72
CA LEU A 227 8.12 2.78 0.77
C LEU A 227 8.21 3.41 -0.61
N LEU A 228 8.61 2.62 -1.60
CA LEU A 228 8.74 3.11 -2.99
C LEU A 228 7.90 2.24 -3.93
N LYS A 229 6.98 2.86 -4.65
CA LYS A 229 6.13 2.20 -5.63
C LYS A 229 6.53 2.65 -7.03
N VAL A 230 6.72 1.69 -7.92
CA VAL A 230 7.03 1.93 -9.34
C VAL A 230 5.88 1.38 -10.15
N ALA A 231 5.03 2.27 -10.70
CA ALA A 231 3.82 1.89 -11.43
C ALA A 231 4.00 2.21 -12.92
N ARG A 232 3.66 1.26 -13.80
CA ARG A 232 3.71 1.48 -15.25
C ARG A 232 2.59 2.42 -15.67
N SER A 233 2.92 3.46 -16.42
CA SER A 233 1.95 4.41 -16.95
C SER A 233 1.01 3.69 -17.93
N GLY A 234 -0.29 3.97 -17.86
CA GLY A 234 -1.33 3.28 -18.63
C GLY A 234 -1.74 1.90 -18.12
N SER A 235 -1.06 1.35 -17.09
CA SER A 235 -1.60 0.22 -16.34
C SER A 235 -2.50 0.74 -15.22
N ALA A 236 -3.82 0.73 -15.43
CA ALA A 236 -4.73 0.70 -14.29
C ALA A 236 -4.29 -0.48 -13.41
N ALA A 237 -4.14 -0.26 -12.09
CA ALA A 237 -3.61 -1.23 -11.13
C ALA A 237 -4.11 -2.64 -11.46
N LYS A 238 -3.24 -3.44 -12.07
CA LYS A 238 -3.61 -4.77 -12.55
C LYS A 238 -3.82 -5.61 -11.31
N ALA A 239 -5.07 -5.99 -11.06
CA ALA A 239 -5.39 -7.06 -10.11
C ALA A 239 -4.44 -8.24 -10.37
N PRO A 240 -3.97 -8.94 -9.32
CA PRO A 240 -3.13 -10.12 -9.53
C PRO A 240 -3.82 -11.05 -10.52
N PRO A 241 -3.08 -11.64 -11.49
CA PRO A 241 -3.69 -12.53 -12.45
C PRO A 241 -4.44 -13.62 -11.67
N ALA A 242 -5.73 -13.76 -11.97
CA ALA A 242 -6.48 -14.94 -11.58
C ALA A 242 -5.65 -16.16 -12.02
N PRO A 243 -5.45 -17.17 -11.17
CA PRO A 243 -4.71 -18.35 -11.58
C PRO A 243 -5.40 -18.91 -12.82
N ALA A 244 -4.62 -19.02 -13.91
CA ALA A 244 -5.06 -19.65 -15.13
C ALA A 244 -5.65 -21.02 -14.74
N ALA A 245 -6.91 -21.24 -15.13
CA ALA A 245 -7.60 -22.49 -14.91
C ALA A 245 -6.72 -23.63 -15.45
N MET A 246 -6.21 -24.46 -14.54
CA MET A 246 -5.59 -25.72 -14.94
C MET A 246 -6.64 -26.57 -15.65
N PRO A 247 -6.34 -27.17 -16.82
CA PRO A 247 -7.22 -28.15 -17.42
C PRO A 247 -7.38 -29.32 -16.45
N ALA A 248 -8.63 -29.74 -16.26
CA ALA A 248 -8.99 -30.84 -15.37
C ALA A 248 -8.24 -32.13 -15.75
N PRO A 249 -7.65 -32.85 -14.78
CA PRO A 249 -7.14 -34.18 -15.05
C PRO A 249 -8.32 -35.15 -15.25
N PRO A 250 -8.23 -36.08 -16.22
CA PRO A 250 -9.27 -37.08 -16.46
C PRO A 250 -9.37 -38.04 -15.27
N ALA A 251 -10.61 -38.30 -14.87
CA ALA A 251 -10.97 -39.25 -13.82
C ALA A 251 -10.72 -40.69 -14.26
N VAL A 252 -9.70 -41.37 -13.71
CA VAL A 252 -9.63 -42.85 -13.68
C VAL A 252 -8.78 -43.28 -12.48
N TRP A 253 -9.17 -44.41 -11.88
CA TRP A 253 -8.49 -45.25 -10.86
C TRP A 253 -9.04 -45.17 -9.42
N GLN A 254 -10.09 -45.95 -9.18
CA GLN A 254 -10.43 -46.50 -7.86
C GLN A 254 -9.50 -47.68 -7.53
N PRO A 255 -9.01 -47.80 -6.28
CA PRO A 255 -8.62 -49.09 -5.71
C PRO A 255 -9.68 -49.62 -4.75
N ARG A 256 -9.98 -50.90 -4.96
CA ARG A 256 -10.95 -51.75 -4.28
C ARG A 256 -10.57 -52.02 -2.82
N ALA A 257 -11.59 -52.20 -2.00
CA ALA A 257 -11.55 -52.64 -0.62
C ALA A 257 -10.79 -53.97 -0.40
N ALA A 258 -10.11 -54.08 0.74
CA ALA A 258 -9.69 -55.34 1.33
C ALA A 258 -10.05 -55.37 2.83
N ARG A 259 -10.90 -56.34 3.19
CA ARG A 259 -11.22 -56.84 4.53
C ARG A 259 -10.11 -57.83 4.95
N PRO A 260 -9.83 -58.06 6.25
CA PRO A 260 -10.35 -59.28 6.93
C PRO A 260 -10.62 -59.08 8.44
N ALA A 261 -11.70 -59.60 9.02
CA ALA A 261 -11.95 -60.95 9.59
C ALA A 261 -11.65 -61.04 11.11
N ALA A 262 -12.50 -61.78 11.83
CA ALA A 262 -12.56 -61.90 13.29
C ALA A 262 -12.20 -63.31 13.80
N HIS A 263 -11.87 -63.40 15.11
CA HIS A 263 -11.85 -64.55 16.06
C HIS A 263 -10.64 -65.54 16.12
N VAL A 264 -9.72 -65.33 17.11
CA VAL A 264 -9.42 -66.05 18.41
C VAL A 264 -9.72 -67.58 18.52
N PRO A 265 -9.08 -68.44 19.40
CA PRO A 265 -8.00 -68.30 20.44
C PRO A 265 -6.85 -69.36 20.43
N ALA A 266 -5.83 -69.22 21.32
CA ALA A 266 -5.61 -70.07 22.52
C ALA A 266 -4.14 -70.17 23.05
N ILE A 267 -4.05 -70.31 24.40
CA ILE A 267 -3.00 -70.90 25.28
C ILE A 267 -1.90 -69.97 25.88
N ALA A 268 -1.97 -69.82 27.22
CA ALA A 268 -0.98 -69.33 28.20
C ALA A 268 -0.14 -70.53 28.75
N PRO A 269 0.87 -70.44 29.67
CA PRO A 269 1.11 -69.51 30.81
C PRO A 269 2.57 -68.95 30.81
N ASP A 270 3.14 -68.18 31.75
CA ASP A 270 3.05 -68.19 33.21
C ASP A 270 3.64 -66.90 33.85
N GLU A 271 3.15 -66.64 35.07
CA GLU A 271 3.71 -65.97 36.27
C GLU A 271 4.79 -64.86 36.25
N ALA A 272 4.47 -63.71 36.88
CA ALA A 272 5.16 -63.25 38.11
C ALA A 272 4.54 -61.99 38.77
N THR A 273 3.86 -62.22 39.90
CA THR A 273 3.76 -61.39 41.13
C THR A 273 3.10 -60.00 41.15
N ALA A 274 1.98 -59.95 41.87
CA ALA A 274 1.38 -58.77 42.49
C ALA A 274 1.75 -58.70 43.98
N VAL A 275 1.92 -57.49 44.56
CA VAL A 275 1.36 -57.09 45.88
C VAL A 275 1.19 -55.55 45.92
N PRO A 276 0.02 -55.04 46.35
CA PRO A 276 -0.27 -53.61 46.52
C PRO A 276 -0.17 -53.14 47.99
N LEU A 277 0.08 -51.85 48.24
CA LEU A 277 -0.25 -51.21 49.51
C LEU A 277 -0.88 -49.83 49.30
N ALA A 278 -2.02 -49.66 49.96
CA ALA A 278 -2.92 -48.51 49.97
C ALA A 278 -2.56 -47.54 51.16
N PRO A 279 -3.48 -46.70 51.66
CA PRO A 279 -4.11 -45.52 51.06
C PRO A 279 -3.94 -44.27 51.96
N SER A 280 -4.13 -43.07 51.41
CA SER A 280 -4.39 -41.87 52.22
C SER A 280 -5.56 -41.06 51.66
N ARG A 281 -6.68 -41.10 52.37
CA ARG A 281 -7.85 -40.19 52.30
C ARG A 281 -8.48 -40.18 53.71
N PRO A 282 -9.41 -39.26 54.08
CA PRO A 282 -9.81 -37.98 53.46
C PRO A 282 -10.01 -36.82 54.49
N ALA A 283 -10.38 -35.63 54.02
CA ALA A 283 -11.32 -34.77 54.78
C ALA A 283 -12.23 -33.96 53.83
N PHE A 284 -13.47 -34.45 53.71
CA PHE A 284 -14.76 -33.77 53.58
C PHE A 284 -15.04 -32.69 52.50
N ARG A 285 -15.98 -33.04 51.58
CA ARG A 285 -16.97 -32.17 50.91
C ARG A 285 -18.22 -31.99 51.81
N PRO A 286 -19.07 -30.97 51.57
CA PRO A 286 -20.27 -31.12 50.71
C PRO A 286 -20.48 -29.85 49.84
N GLU A 287 -21.17 -29.77 48.70
CA GLU A 287 -21.94 -30.61 47.77
C GLU A 287 -22.05 -29.72 46.51
N GLY A 288 -21.77 -30.19 45.30
CA GLY A 288 -22.83 -30.70 44.42
C GLY A 288 -22.75 -30.01 43.05
N SER A 289 -22.04 -30.62 42.11
CA SER A 289 -22.32 -30.66 40.67
C SER A 289 -21.09 -31.26 39.98
N ASP A 290 -21.20 -32.56 39.74
CA ASP A 290 -20.28 -33.33 38.92
C ASP A 290 -20.55 -33.00 37.45
N ALA A 291 -19.99 -31.88 36.99
CA ALA A 291 -19.83 -31.60 35.57
C ALA A 291 -18.40 -31.97 35.19
N THR A 292 -18.26 -33.17 34.66
CA THR A 292 -17.06 -33.63 33.95
C THR A 292 -16.61 -32.54 32.97
N PHE A 293 -15.45 -31.95 33.24
CA PHE A 293 -14.85 -30.89 32.43
C PHE A 293 -14.32 -31.52 31.14
N ALA A 294 -15.20 -31.67 30.14
CA ALA A 294 -14.77 -31.84 28.77
C ALA A 294 -14.45 -30.45 28.20
N PRO A 295 -13.26 -30.21 27.60
CA PRO A 295 -13.01 -29.01 26.83
C PRO A 295 -13.80 -29.12 25.50
N GLY A 296 -15.12 -28.98 25.57
CA GLY A 296 -15.96 -28.88 24.40
C GLY A 296 -15.59 -27.62 23.62
N ALA A 297 -15.40 -27.76 22.31
CA ALA A 297 -15.20 -26.63 21.41
C ALA A 297 -16.30 -25.59 21.69
N ARG A 298 -15.91 -24.45 22.27
CA ARG A 298 -16.85 -23.36 22.54
C ARG A 298 -17.16 -22.70 21.21
N GLN A 299 -18.37 -22.96 20.71
CA GLN A 299 -18.93 -22.26 19.57
C GLN A 299 -18.86 -20.75 19.82
N ARG A 300 -18.43 -19.99 18.82
CA ARG A 300 -18.19 -18.54 18.93
C ARG A 300 -18.62 -17.81 17.67
N MET A 301 -18.98 -16.55 17.85
CA MET A 301 -19.14 -15.58 16.77
C MET A 301 -17.90 -14.71 16.74
N THR A 302 -17.32 -14.57 15.55
CA THR A 302 -16.10 -13.81 15.31
C THR A 302 -16.39 -12.65 14.37
N LEU A 303 -16.09 -11.42 14.78
CA LEU A 303 -16.09 -10.27 13.90
C LEU A 303 -14.90 -10.38 12.94
N ALA A 304 -15.19 -10.70 11.68
CA ALA A 304 -14.18 -10.95 10.65
C ALA A 304 -13.88 -9.70 9.80
N ALA A 305 -14.87 -8.85 9.60
CA ALA A 305 -14.73 -7.63 8.82
C ALA A 305 -15.75 -6.57 9.23
N ILE A 306 -15.47 -5.32 8.84
CA ILE A 306 -16.40 -4.19 8.89
C ILE A 306 -16.90 -3.89 7.48
N ALA A 307 -18.21 -3.92 7.27
CA ALA A 307 -18.84 -3.49 6.04
C ALA A 307 -19.06 -1.96 6.08
N LEU A 308 -18.30 -1.23 5.27
CA LEU A 308 -18.38 0.23 5.22
C LEU A 308 -19.66 0.65 4.46
N PRO A 309 -20.62 1.33 5.10
CA PRO A 309 -21.88 1.71 4.48
C PRO A 309 -21.70 2.79 3.42
N ARG A 310 -22.59 2.82 2.44
CA ARG A 310 -22.81 3.99 1.58
C ARG A 310 -23.62 5.03 2.36
N LEU A 311 -22.97 6.13 2.74
CA LEU A 311 -23.60 7.20 3.51
C LEU A 311 -24.64 7.99 2.71
N SER A 312 -24.56 7.96 1.37
CA SER A 312 -25.57 8.56 0.50
C SER A 312 -27.00 8.07 0.79
N ARG A 313 -27.15 6.83 1.27
CA ARG A 313 -28.43 6.25 1.70
C ARG A 313 -28.99 6.85 2.99
N TYR A 314 -28.12 7.42 3.81
CA TYR A 314 -28.43 7.92 5.14
C TYR A 314 -28.41 9.45 5.18
N ARG A 315 -28.42 10.14 4.03
CA ARG A 315 -28.44 11.61 3.96
C ARG A 315 -29.58 12.25 4.76
N SER A 316 -30.76 11.61 4.78
CA SER A 316 -31.91 12.08 5.58
C SER A 316 -31.65 12.05 7.09
N THR A 317 -30.65 11.30 7.55
CA THR A 317 -30.21 11.29 8.96
C THR A 317 -29.18 12.38 9.27
N GLY A 318 -28.75 13.16 8.27
CA GLY A 318 -27.69 14.16 8.40
C GLY A 318 -26.29 13.55 8.53
N ALA A 319 -26.10 12.26 8.24
CA ALA A 319 -24.78 11.61 8.28
C ALA A 319 -23.88 12.14 7.16
N THR A 320 -22.70 12.64 7.52
CA THR A 320 -21.74 13.24 6.57
C THR A 320 -20.44 12.48 6.43
N SER A 321 -20.01 11.80 7.49
CA SER A 321 -18.82 10.95 7.44
C SER A 321 -18.91 9.80 8.44
N LEU A 322 -18.24 8.70 8.14
CA LEU A 322 -17.99 7.59 9.06
C LEU A 322 -16.50 7.33 9.10
N SER A 323 -15.91 7.47 10.29
CA SER A 323 -14.49 7.28 10.54
C SER A 323 -14.28 5.98 11.31
N VAL A 324 -13.44 5.10 10.77
CA VAL A 324 -13.07 3.81 11.38
C VAL A 324 -11.55 3.81 11.67
N PRO A 325 -11.14 4.25 12.87
CA PRO A 325 -9.73 4.39 13.24
C PRO A 325 -9.09 3.09 13.70
N PHE A 326 -7.83 2.88 13.30
CA PHE A 326 -6.97 1.77 13.69
C PHE A 326 -5.67 2.29 14.29
N ASP A 327 -5.21 1.65 15.36
CA ASP A 327 -3.91 1.93 16.00
C ASP A 327 -2.73 1.33 15.19
N GLN A 328 -1.52 1.46 15.71
CA GLN A 328 -0.31 0.89 15.08
C GLN A 328 -0.34 -0.66 15.00
N THR A 329 -1.10 -1.32 15.86
CA THR A 329 -1.25 -2.79 15.87
C THR A 329 -2.39 -3.28 14.97
N LEU A 330 -3.07 -2.35 14.29
CA LEU A 330 -4.26 -2.53 13.46
C LEU A 330 -5.46 -3.08 14.25
N THR A 331 -5.57 -2.70 15.52
CA THR A 331 -6.79 -2.84 16.31
C THR A 331 -7.62 -1.56 16.25
N LEU A 332 -8.94 -1.68 16.40
CA LEU A 332 -9.82 -0.51 16.39
C LEU A 332 -9.54 0.36 17.62
N SER A 333 -9.27 1.64 17.38
CA SER A 333 -8.89 2.60 18.42
C SER A 333 -10.05 3.53 18.77
N ALA A 334 -10.01 4.11 19.97
CA ALA A 334 -10.76 5.34 20.24
C ALA A 334 -10.17 6.50 19.41
N ALA A 335 -10.99 7.50 19.08
CA ALA A 335 -10.58 8.65 18.29
C ALA A 335 -9.44 9.43 18.98
N GLY A 336 -8.25 9.53 18.35
CA GLY A 336 -7.12 10.36 18.81
C GLY A 336 -5.71 9.78 18.59
N ASP A 337 -5.56 8.45 18.55
CA ASP A 337 -4.25 7.76 18.42
C ASP A 337 -4.20 6.82 17.20
N ALA A 338 -4.92 7.20 16.13
CA ALA A 338 -5.06 6.35 14.95
C ALA A 338 -3.82 6.45 14.04
N ALA A 339 -3.17 5.32 13.79
CA ALA A 339 -2.14 5.19 12.77
C ALA A 339 -2.74 5.22 11.35
N LEU A 340 -3.99 4.74 11.22
CA LEU A 340 -4.74 4.71 9.98
C LEU A 340 -6.23 4.82 10.27
N THR A 341 -6.93 5.70 9.57
CA THR A 341 -8.40 5.81 9.64
C THR A 341 -8.99 5.65 8.26
N PHE A 342 -9.96 4.75 8.10
CA PHE A 342 -10.80 4.74 6.91
C PHE A 342 -11.98 5.67 7.10
N VAL A 343 -12.18 6.58 6.15
CA VAL A 343 -13.27 7.55 6.18
C VAL A 343 -14.15 7.35 4.95
N VAL A 344 -15.44 7.09 5.18
CA VAL A 344 -16.47 7.19 4.13
C VAL A 344 -17.14 8.54 4.25
N GLU A 345 -17.32 9.26 3.15
CA GLU A 345 -18.03 10.54 3.11
C GLU A 345 -19.45 10.43 2.54
N ALA A 346 -20.23 11.52 2.62
CA ALA A 346 -21.63 11.62 2.19
C ALA A 346 -21.87 11.33 0.69
N ASP A 347 -20.81 11.41 -0.12
CA ASP A 347 -20.79 11.08 -1.54
C ASP A 347 -20.33 9.63 -1.83
N ASP A 348 -20.18 8.82 -0.78
CA ASP A 348 -19.66 7.46 -0.78
C ASP A 348 -18.19 7.34 -1.23
N THR A 349 -17.42 8.42 -1.26
CA THR A 349 -15.98 8.34 -1.47
C THR A 349 -15.27 7.77 -0.24
N LEU A 350 -14.25 6.96 -0.48
CA LEU A 350 -13.46 6.31 0.56
C LEU A 350 -12.07 6.91 0.62
N HIS A 351 -11.61 7.20 1.84
CA HIS A 351 -10.30 7.83 2.08
C HIS A 351 -9.54 7.06 3.17
N ALA A 352 -8.22 6.98 3.02
CA ALA A 352 -7.30 6.66 4.10
C ALA A 352 -6.77 7.98 4.66
N VAL A 353 -6.77 8.08 5.98
CA VAL A 353 -6.23 9.22 6.72
C VAL A 353 -5.17 8.71 7.68
N THR A 354 -3.99 9.32 7.61
CA THR A 354 -2.85 9.07 8.50
C THR A 354 -2.24 10.41 8.94
N PRO A 355 -1.26 10.42 9.86
CA PRO A 355 -0.52 11.63 10.17
C PRO A 355 0.22 12.25 8.96
N ALA A 356 0.51 11.46 7.91
CA ALA A 356 1.16 11.95 6.70
C ALA A 356 0.21 12.70 5.75
N GLY A 357 -1.10 12.52 5.92
CA GLY A 357 -2.12 13.19 5.12
C GLY A 357 -3.36 12.33 4.87
N ARG A 358 -4.04 12.66 3.77
CA ARG A 358 -5.30 12.03 3.37
C ARG A 358 -5.26 11.69 1.89
N GLU A 359 -5.63 10.46 1.54
CA GLU A 359 -5.66 9.99 0.15
C GLU A 359 -6.96 9.25 -0.14
N ARG A 360 -7.52 9.47 -1.33
CA ARG A 360 -8.68 8.73 -1.83
C ARG A 360 -8.25 7.31 -2.20
N ILE A 361 -9.05 6.33 -1.80
CA ILE A 361 -8.76 4.91 -2.03
C ILE A 361 -9.73 4.32 -3.06
N ASP A 362 -9.19 3.57 -4.01
CA ASP A 362 -9.96 2.60 -4.80
C ASP A 362 -9.81 1.19 -4.22
N VAL A 363 -10.88 0.41 -4.27
CA VAL A 363 -10.95 -0.95 -3.72
C VAL A 363 -10.78 -1.96 -4.85
N PRO A 364 -9.96 -3.03 -4.72
CA PRO A 364 -9.28 -3.49 -3.49
C PRO A 364 -8.01 -2.72 -3.16
N ALA A 365 -7.71 -2.61 -1.86
CA ALA A 365 -6.50 -1.97 -1.34
C ALA A 365 -5.93 -2.70 -0.12
N ALA A 366 -4.65 -2.48 0.18
CA ALA A 366 -3.98 -3.03 1.36
C ALA A 366 -3.02 -2.01 1.95
N PHE A 367 -3.03 -1.86 3.27
CA PHE A 367 -2.24 -0.89 4.01
C PHE A 367 -1.48 -1.59 5.12
N ALA A 368 -0.24 -1.18 5.36
CA ALA A 368 0.62 -1.71 6.41
C ALA A 368 1.34 -0.56 7.13
N PRO A 369 0.64 0.38 7.80
CA PRO A 369 1.22 1.62 8.35
C PRO A 369 2.37 1.41 9.33
N ALA A 370 2.38 0.32 10.11
CA ALA A 370 3.50 -0.08 10.97
C ALA A 370 4.38 -1.20 10.35
N GLY A 371 3.92 -1.88 9.28
CA GLY A 371 4.68 -2.90 8.52
C GLY A 371 4.66 -4.31 9.07
N GLU A 372 4.35 -4.50 10.35
CA GLU A 372 4.25 -5.83 10.95
C GLU A 372 3.00 -6.58 10.46
N ARG A 373 1.92 -5.84 10.25
CA ARG A 373 0.63 -6.36 9.79
C ARG A 373 0.08 -5.48 8.69
N SER A 374 -0.82 -6.06 7.90
CA SER A 374 -1.56 -5.34 6.87
C SER A 374 -3.06 -5.46 7.10
N ILE A 375 -3.78 -4.36 6.91
CA ILE A 375 -5.23 -4.33 6.81
C ILE A 375 -5.62 -4.31 5.34
N LYS A 376 -6.66 -5.08 4.98
CA LYS A 376 -7.12 -5.21 3.59
C LYS A 376 -8.52 -4.64 3.43
N LEU A 377 -8.72 -3.90 2.36
CA LEU A 377 -10.01 -3.45 1.87
C LEU A 377 -10.38 -4.32 0.67
N ALA A 378 -11.46 -5.07 0.81
CA ALA A 378 -11.99 -5.94 -0.23
C ALA A 378 -13.22 -5.31 -0.88
N GLN A 379 -13.40 -5.60 -2.17
CA GLN A 379 -14.59 -5.21 -2.90
C GLN A 379 -15.80 -5.94 -2.32
N VAL A 380 -16.90 -5.21 -2.15
CA VAL A 380 -18.16 -5.78 -1.69
C VAL A 380 -18.76 -6.61 -2.84
N PRO A 381 -19.35 -7.79 -2.57
CA PRO A 381 -20.14 -8.51 -3.58
C PRO A 381 -21.19 -7.60 -4.24
N PRO A 382 -21.42 -7.70 -5.57
CA PRO A 382 -22.33 -6.79 -6.29
C PRO A 382 -23.73 -6.69 -5.69
N GLN A 383 -24.25 -7.79 -5.15
CA GLN A 383 -25.57 -7.90 -4.50
C GLN A 383 -25.71 -7.04 -3.24
N MET A 384 -24.59 -6.64 -2.65
CA MET A 384 -24.50 -5.80 -1.47
C MET A 384 -23.98 -4.38 -1.77
N ALA A 385 -23.56 -4.12 -3.02
CA ALA A 385 -22.91 -2.87 -3.42
C ALA A 385 -23.82 -1.64 -3.33
N GLU A 386 -25.14 -1.82 -3.36
CA GLU A 386 -26.10 -0.75 -3.08
C GLU A 386 -26.00 -0.26 -1.63
N ARG A 387 -25.60 -1.12 -0.69
CA ARG A 387 -25.56 -0.81 0.76
C ARG A 387 -24.18 -0.41 1.24
N TYR A 388 -23.14 -1.00 0.67
CA TYR A 388 -21.78 -0.89 1.18
C TYR A 388 -20.78 -0.50 0.09
N ALA A 389 -19.77 0.27 0.47
CA ALA A 389 -18.69 0.71 -0.39
C ALA A 389 -17.49 -0.27 -0.38
N ALA A 390 -17.17 -0.85 0.78
CA ALA A 390 -16.02 -1.76 0.94
C ALA A 390 -16.22 -2.72 2.13
N LEU A 391 -15.43 -3.80 2.17
CA LEU A 391 -15.25 -4.63 3.37
C LEU A 391 -13.83 -4.41 3.92
N VAL A 392 -13.72 -3.97 5.17
CA VAL A 392 -12.44 -3.85 5.89
C VAL A 392 -12.19 -5.14 6.65
N MET A 393 -11.22 -5.92 6.18
CA MET A 393 -10.81 -7.19 6.79
C MET A 393 -10.04 -6.93 8.07
N LEU A 394 -10.55 -7.39 9.21
CA LEU A 394 -9.91 -7.16 10.51
C LEU A 394 -8.68 -8.09 10.65
N PRO A 395 -7.46 -7.54 10.82
CA PRO A 395 -6.26 -8.36 11.02
C PRO A 395 -6.27 -9.10 12.36
N VAL A 396 -6.91 -8.49 13.37
CA VAL A 396 -7.10 -9.06 14.71
C VAL A 396 -8.60 -9.33 14.90
N PRO A 397 -9.06 -10.57 14.72
CA PRO A 397 -10.47 -10.90 14.87
C PRO A 397 -10.89 -10.79 16.35
N ILE A 398 -12.10 -10.31 16.58
CA ILE A 398 -12.71 -10.22 17.91
C ILE A 398 -13.77 -11.31 17.99
N ALA A 399 -13.67 -12.20 18.98
CA ALA A 399 -14.58 -13.34 19.11
C ALA A 399 -15.30 -13.32 20.46
N ALA A 400 -16.55 -13.76 20.45
CA ALA A 400 -17.37 -13.94 21.64
C ALA A 400 -18.07 -15.30 21.61
N PRO A 401 -18.14 -16.02 22.74
CA PRO A 401 -18.82 -17.31 22.80
C PRO A 401 -20.32 -17.15 22.50
N VAL A 402 -20.91 -18.16 21.87
CA VAL A 402 -22.35 -18.18 21.58
C VAL A 402 -23.00 -19.48 22.01
N THR A 403 -24.25 -19.37 22.45
CA THR A 403 -25.15 -20.50 22.70
C THR A 403 -26.54 -20.15 22.18
N GLN A 404 -27.12 -19.06 22.66
CA GLN A 404 -28.36 -18.48 22.14
C GLN A 404 -28.44 -17.01 22.52
N GLY A 405 -29.20 -16.21 21.76
CA GLY A 405 -29.41 -14.80 22.08
C GLY A 405 -29.94 -13.99 20.91
N SER A 406 -29.77 -12.67 20.98
CA SER A 406 -30.10 -11.76 19.88
C SER A 406 -28.95 -10.81 19.58
N PHE A 407 -28.85 -10.37 18.33
CA PHE A 407 -27.90 -9.36 17.90
C PHE A 407 -28.65 -8.11 17.46
N GLY A 408 -28.12 -6.94 17.77
CA GLY A 408 -28.69 -5.63 17.44
C GLY A 408 -28.24 -4.57 18.43
N ARG A 409 -28.45 -3.30 18.09
CA ARG A 409 -27.97 -2.17 18.92
C ARG A 409 -28.56 -2.12 20.34
N GLY A 410 -29.66 -2.85 20.59
CA GLY A 410 -30.30 -2.94 21.91
C GLY A 410 -29.97 -4.21 22.70
N SER A 411 -29.14 -5.12 22.15
CA SER A 411 -28.86 -6.41 22.77
C SER A 411 -27.57 -6.40 23.60
N ALA A 412 -27.61 -6.98 24.79
CA ALA A 412 -26.40 -7.24 25.58
C ALA A 412 -25.57 -8.40 25.00
N ALA A 413 -26.22 -9.37 24.35
CA ALA A 413 -25.53 -10.48 23.72
C ALA A 413 -24.67 -9.95 22.56
N LEU A 414 -23.43 -10.44 22.49
CA LEU A 414 -22.44 -10.06 21.48
C LEU A 414 -22.15 -8.55 21.41
N ALA A 415 -22.39 -7.78 22.49
CA ALA A 415 -22.10 -6.36 22.53
C ALA A 415 -20.62 -6.03 22.27
N THR A 416 -19.70 -6.93 22.69
CA THR A 416 -18.26 -6.80 22.43
C THR A 416 -17.88 -6.88 20.95
N LEU A 417 -18.75 -7.44 20.09
CA LEU A 417 -18.54 -7.46 18.64
C LEU A 417 -19.03 -6.18 17.95
N ARG A 418 -19.80 -5.34 18.65
CA ARG A 418 -20.29 -4.05 18.13
C ARG A 418 -19.28 -2.93 18.35
N VAL A 419 -18.12 -3.10 17.74
CA VAL A 419 -16.96 -2.21 17.89
C VAL A 419 -17.16 -0.80 17.37
N LEU A 420 -18.18 -0.57 16.53
CA LEU A 420 -18.55 0.76 16.07
C LEU A 420 -19.63 1.40 16.94
N ASP A 421 -20.07 0.76 18.03
CA ASP A 421 -21.02 1.35 18.97
C ASP A 421 -20.34 2.38 19.90
N VAL A 422 -19.61 3.31 19.29
CA VAL A 422 -18.83 4.35 19.94
C VAL A 422 -19.31 5.70 19.41
N PRO A 423 -19.70 6.64 20.30
CA PRO A 423 -20.02 8.00 19.87
C PRO A 423 -18.81 8.64 19.19
N ARG A 424 -19.03 9.54 18.22
CA ARG A 424 -18.02 10.34 17.50
C ARG A 424 -17.39 9.68 16.27
N LEU A 425 -17.67 8.40 16.01
CA LEU A 425 -17.24 7.77 14.76
C LEU A 425 -18.14 8.18 13.58
N LEU A 426 -19.36 8.64 13.83
CA LEU A 426 -20.29 9.16 12.82
C LEU A 426 -20.35 10.69 12.88
N GLY A 427 -19.85 11.36 11.84
CA GLY A 427 -20.02 12.79 11.62
C GLY A 427 -21.43 13.10 11.12
N ARG A 428 -22.02 14.19 11.62
CA ARG A 428 -23.34 14.66 11.21
C ARG A 428 -23.37 16.18 11.10
N ASP A 429 -24.11 16.70 10.13
CA ASP A 429 -24.41 18.12 10.03
C ASP A 429 -25.22 18.53 11.28
N ASP A 430 -24.81 19.62 11.94
CA ASP A 430 -25.45 20.21 13.13
C ASP A 430 -25.42 19.38 14.45
N ALA A 431 -24.52 18.41 14.59
CA ALA A 431 -24.51 17.58 15.79
C ALA A 431 -23.81 18.22 17.02
N THR A 432 -24.62 18.74 17.95
CA THR A 432 -24.22 19.01 19.34
C THR A 432 -24.07 17.72 20.18
N VAL A 433 -24.65 16.60 19.72
CA VAL A 433 -24.62 15.30 20.40
C VAL A 433 -23.96 14.24 19.51
N PRO A 434 -22.87 13.60 19.96
CA PRO A 434 -22.20 12.55 19.19
C PRO A 434 -23.11 11.33 19.02
N ALA A 435 -23.19 10.82 17.79
CA ALA A 435 -23.99 9.63 17.46
C ALA A 435 -23.11 8.40 17.24
N SER A 436 -23.65 7.24 17.58
CA SER A 436 -23.05 5.94 17.28
C SER A 436 -23.39 5.54 15.83
N PRO A 437 -22.41 5.07 15.03
CA PRO A 437 -22.64 4.43 13.73
C PRO A 437 -23.73 3.36 13.72
N ASP A 438 -23.94 2.63 14.83
CA ASP A 438 -24.97 1.58 14.90
C ASP A 438 -26.41 2.11 14.73
N ARG A 439 -26.61 3.44 14.82
CA ARG A 439 -27.90 4.05 14.51
C ARG A 439 -28.23 4.03 13.01
N ILE A 440 -27.23 3.87 12.15
CA ILE A 440 -27.42 3.74 10.70
C ILE A 440 -27.17 2.28 10.28
N GLY A 441 -28.21 1.61 9.78
CA GLY A 441 -28.09 0.26 9.21
C GLY A 441 -28.17 -0.93 10.18
N LEU A 442 -28.12 -0.73 11.51
CA LEU A 442 -28.36 -1.80 12.48
C LEU A 442 -29.63 -1.54 13.32
N SER A 443 -30.58 -2.49 13.28
CA SER A 443 -31.80 -2.46 14.07
C SER A 443 -31.55 -2.73 15.57
N ARG A 444 -32.49 -2.31 16.44
CA ARG A 444 -32.46 -2.62 17.89
C ARG A 444 -32.38 -4.12 18.16
N THR A 445 -33.15 -4.87 17.38
CA THR A 445 -33.24 -6.34 17.37
C THR A 445 -33.11 -6.79 15.91
N ALA A 446 -31.88 -7.07 15.47
CA ALA A 446 -31.60 -7.43 14.08
C ALA A 446 -31.99 -8.89 13.79
N PHE A 447 -31.45 -9.82 14.59
CA PHE A 447 -31.76 -11.25 14.50
C PHE A 447 -31.60 -11.96 15.85
N ALA A 448 -32.33 -13.05 16.03
CA ALA A 448 -32.10 -14.04 17.08
C ALA A 448 -31.18 -15.14 16.54
N PHE A 449 -30.40 -15.75 17.42
CA PHE A 449 -29.53 -16.85 17.08
C PHE A 449 -29.55 -17.97 18.12
N GLU A 450 -29.33 -19.20 17.66
CA GLU A 450 -29.16 -20.40 18.49
C GLU A 450 -28.08 -21.29 17.85
N ALA A 451 -27.06 -21.62 18.63
CA ALA A 451 -25.92 -22.40 18.18
C ALA A 451 -26.17 -23.88 18.46
N SER A 452 -25.98 -24.71 17.43
CA SER A 452 -26.22 -26.16 17.47
C SER A 452 -25.09 -26.91 16.77
N ALA A 453 -25.09 -28.24 16.85
CA ALA A 453 -24.13 -29.07 16.12
C ALA A 453 -24.26 -28.94 14.58
N GLN A 454 -25.41 -28.48 14.06
CA GLN A 454 -25.66 -28.34 12.63
C GLN A 454 -25.24 -26.97 12.07
N GLY A 455 -25.00 -25.99 12.94
CA GLY A 455 -24.76 -24.60 12.54
C GLY A 455 -25.38 -23.61 13.52
N LEU A 456 -25.34 -22.34 13.15
CA LEU A 456 -26.03 -21.28 13.87
C LEU A 456 -27.39 -21.03 13.22
N THR A 457 -28.46 -21.39 13.90
CA THR A 457 -29.82 -21.01 13.49
C THR A 457 -29.98 -19.51 13.70
N VAL A 458 -30.46 -18.81 12.67
CA VAL A 458 -30.65 -17.35 12.64
C VAL A 458 -32.09 -17.05 12.25
N THR A 459 -32.78 -16.24 13.05
CA THR A 459 -34.13 -15.77 12.76
C THR A 459 -34.14 -14.25 12.72
N ARG A 460 -34.53 -13.66 11.58
CA ARG A 460 -34.62 -12.20 11.43
C ARG A 460 -35.69 -11.65 12.39
N GLN A 461 -35.35 -10.61 13.16
CA GLN A 461 -36.25 -10.01 14.16
C GLN A 461 -36.80 -8.64 13.74
N SER A 462 -36.31 -8.07 12.64
CA SER A 462 -36.72 -6.76 12.15
C SER A 462 -36.88 -6.80 10.64
N ALA A 463 -38.07 -6.46 10.14
CA ALA A 463 -38.38 -6.44 8.72
C ALA A 463 -37.51 -5.45 7.92
N THR A 464 -37.03 -4.40 8.58
CA THR A 464 -36.16 -3.38 7.97
C THR A 464 -34.67 -3.74 8.04
N GLN A 465 -34.29 -4.80 8.77
CA GLN A 465 -32.91 -5.26 8.83
C GLN A 465 -32.57 -6.08 7.60
N ALA A 466 -31.63 -5.58 6.79
CA ALA A 466 -30.98 -6.40 5.77
C ALA A 466 -29.99 -7.36 6.45
N LEU A 467 -30.06 -8.64 6.08
CA LEU A 467 -29.14 -9.69 6.52
C LEU A 467 -28.62 -10.43 5.30
N TYR A 468 -27.29 -10.54 5.17
CA TYR A 468 -26.66 -11.23 4.05
C TYR A 468 -25.84 -12.41 4.53
N HIS A 469 -25.86 -13.50 3.77
CA HIS A 469 -25.06 -14.69 3.98
C HIS A 469 -23.87 -14.69 3.01
N LEU A 470 -22.66 -14.80 3.56
CA LEU A 470 -21.43 -14.99 2.80
C LEU A 470 -20.80 -16.34 3.14
N ASP A 471 -20.08 -16.93 2.18
CA ASP A 471 -19.25 -18.11 2.43
C ASP A 471 -17.96 -17.78 3.22
N ALA A 472 -17.13 -18.80 3.44
CA ALA A 472 -15.85 -18.67 4.12
C ALA A 472 -14.85 -17.74 3.38
N GLN A 473 -15.06 -17.49 2.09
CA GLN A 473 -14.25 -16.62 1.24
C GLN A 473 -14.91 -15.25 1.00
N LEU A 474 -15.96 -14.91 1.76
CA LEU A 474 -16.75 -13.69 1.66
C LEU A 474 -17.50 -13.51 0.33
N ARG A 475 -17.77 -14.60 -0.39
CA ARG A 475 -18.62 -14.56 -1.58
C ARG A 475 -20.09 -14.58 -1.15
N PHE A 476 -20.90 -13.85 -1.89
CA PHE A 476 -22.34 -13.78 -1.62
C PHE A 476 -23.04 -15.12 -1.90
N ILE A 477 -23.81 -15.58 -0.93
CA ILE A 477 -24.64 -16.79 -1.06
C ILE A 477 -26.13 -16.42 -1.13
N GLY A 478 -26.60 -15.50 -0.29
CA GLY A 478 -28.02 -15.13 -0.28
C GLY A 478 -28.38 -14.05 0.74
N THR A 479 -29.65 -13.66 0.73
CA THR A 479 -30.25 -12.75 1.71
C THR A 479 -31.06 -13.57 2.71
N ILE A 480 -30.86 -13.36 4.00
CA ILE A 480 -31.57 -14.08 5.07
C ILE A 480 -32.89 -13.35 5.38
N GLY A 481 -34.01 -14.08 5.34
CA GLY A 481 -35.34 -13.51 5.58
C GLY A 481 -35.81 -12.57 4.46
N GLY A 482 -35.48 -12.88 3.20
CA GLY A 482 -36.02 -12.17 2.03
C GLY A 482 -37.51 -12.43 1.84
N ALA A 483 -38.14 -11.72 0.88
CA ALA A 483 -39.60 -11.70 0.66
C ALA A 483 -40.27 -13.07 0.43
N LEU A 484 -39.50 -14.12 0.14
CA LEU A 484 -40.01 -15.49 -0.07
C LEU A 484 -39.90 -16.39 1.18
N ASP A 485 -39.11 -16.01 2.18
CA ASP A 485 -38.77 -16.84 3.35
C ASP A 485 -38.73 -16.00 4.64
N GLU A 486 -39.64 -15.04 4.76
CA GLU A 486 -39.60 -13.95 5.75
C GLU A 486 -39.56 -14.44 7.22
N ASP A 487 -40.13 -15.61 7.50
CA ASP A 487 -40.29 -16.18 8.84
C ASP A 487 -39.57 -17.53 9.06
N LYS A 488 -38.80 -18.02 8.08
CA LYS A 488 -38.10 -19.31 8.24
C LYS A 488 -36.76 -19.13 8.96
N PRO A 489 -36.47 -19.93 10.00
CA PRO A 489 -35.13 -20.01 10.58
C PRO A 489 -34.11 -20.41 9.51
N PHE A 490 -33.03 -19.65 9.40
CA PHE A 490 -31.93 -19.90 8.47
C PHE A 490 -30.76 -20.54 9.22
N VAL A 491 -30.20 -21.65 8.71
CA VAL A 491 -29.03 -22.29 9.33
C VAL A 491 -27.76 -21.77 8.66
N LEU A 492 -26.96 -21.00 9.40
CA LEU A 492 -25.65 -20.53 8.99
C LEU A 492 -24.59 -21.63 9.25
N PRO A 493 -23.92 -22.16 8.21
CA PRO A 493 -22.90 -23.19 8.38
C PRO A 493 -21.66 -22.69 9.15
N PRO A 494 -20.91 -23.57 9.84
CA PRO A 494 -19.60 -23.23 10.40
C PRO A 494 -18.66 -22.65 9.33
N GLY A 495 -17.92 -21.61 9.69
CA GLY A 495 -17.00 -20.88 8.81
C GLY A 495 -17.66 -19.86 7.88
N HIS A 496 -18.99 -19.85 7.76
CA HIS A 496 -19.73 -18.86 6.97
C HIS A 496 -20.01 -17.58 7.77
N HIS A 497 -20.38 -16.52 7.06
CA HIS A 497 -20.58 -15.19 7.63
C HIS A 497 -22.01 -14.70 7.47
N ILE A 498 -22.49 -13.96 8.46
CA ILE A 498 -23.67 -13.11 8.38
C ILE A 498 -23.24 -11.64 8.40
N VAL A 499 -23.83 -10.82 7.52
CA VAL A 499 -23.65 -9.37 7.52
C VAL A 499 -24.90 -8.72 8.08
N ALA A 500 -24.75 -7.96 9.17
CA ALA A 500 -25.82 -7.24 9.84
C ALA A 500 -25.36 -5.82 10.21
N GLY A 501 -25.94 -4.80 9.54
CA GLY A 501 -25.45 -3.43 9.67
C GLY A 501 -24.01 -3.33 9.18
N HIS A 502 -23.10 -2.86 10.04
CA HIS A 502 -21.67 -2.71 9.70
C HIS A 502 -20.86 -3.99 9.94
N TYR A 503 -21.46 -5.03 10.51
CA TYR A 503 -20.72 -6.15 11.09
C TYR A 503 -20.78 -7.39 10.20
N VAL A 504 -19.61 -7.92 9.82
CA VAL A 504 -19.48 -9.22 9.14
C VAL A 504 -19.04 -10.24 10.19
N LEU A 505 -19.97 -11.06 10.62
CA LEU A 505 -19.79 -12.00 11.73
C LEU A 505 -19.67 -13.43 11.20
N ARG A 506 -18.55 -14.10 11.48
CA ARG A 506 -18.32 -15.51 11.17
C ARG A 506 -18.78 -16.39 12.31
N PHE A 507 -19.46 -17.48 12.02
CA PHE A 507 -19.74 -18.52 13.01
C PHE A 507 -18.61 -19.56 13.02
N ASP A 508 -18.01 -19.81 14.18
CA ASP A 508 -16.99 -20.83 14.39
C ASP A 508 -17.55 -21.91 15.33
N ALA A 509 -17.60 -23.17 14.88
CA ALA A 509 -18.14 -24.31 15.62
C ALA A 509 -17.10 -25.02 16.49
#